data_AF-A0A7Y1UYE8-F1
#
_entry.id   AF-A0A7Y1UYE8-F1
#
_cell.length_a   1.000
_cell.length_b   1.000
_cell.length_c   1.000
_cell.angle_alpha   90.00
_cell.angle_beta   90.00
_cell.angle_gamma   90.00
#
_symmetry.space_group_name_H-M   'P 1'
#
loop_
_entity.id
_entity.type
_entity.pdbx_description
1 polymer ?
#
loop_
_entity_poly.entity_id
_entity_poly.type
_entity_poly.pdbx_seq_one_letter_code
_entity_poly.pdbx_strand_id
1 'polypeptide(L)'
;MTYSASPVELVYQEFASRLNGFVLRRVRNKELAEDIVQDVFVRLVSADIDSINNISGWLHQVARNAIIDRRRSAQRRELPTEEVPEVGIEEEDDAAIWDEIVACLQPFLDGLGEKQREALEMTELGTMTQAEAADEVGISVAGMKSRVQRARRQLLNDLQECCAITVDSRGRPIEWRSRNT
;
A
#
# COMPACT_ATOMS: atom_id res chain seq x y z
N MET A 1 24.70 23.55 -18.79
CA MET A 1 23.53 22.85 -19.35
C MET A 1 22.76 22.31 -18.15
N THR A 2 21.74 23.03 -17.68
CA THR A 2 20.98 22.63 -16.49
C THR A 2 20.03 21.51 -16.88
N TYR A 3 20.34 20.28 -16.48
CA TYR A 3 19.46 19.13 -16.66
C TYR A 3 18.32 19.28 -15.65
N SER A 4 17.13 19.67 -16.12
CA SER A 4 15.93 19.64 -15.28
C SER A 4 15.47 18.19 -15.19
N ALA A 5 15.45 17.62 -13.99
CA ALA A 5 14.94 16.27 -13.77
C ALA A 5 13.50 16.18 -14.30
N SER A 6 13.17 15.07 -14.97
CA SER A 6 11.80 14.84 -15.45
C SER A 6 10.85 14.61 -14.25
N PRO A 7 9.54 14.86 -14.39
CA PRO A 7 8.57 14.57 -13.32
C PRO A 7 8.65 13.12 -12.82
N VAL A 8 8.86 12.16 -13.73
CA VAL A 8 9.06 10.73 -13.40
C VAL A 8 10.29 10.54 -12.51
N GLU A 9 11.39 11.19 -12.83
CA GLU A 9 12.66 11.03 -12.13
C GLU A 9 12.58 11.57 -10.69
N LEU A 10 11.87 12.68 -10.49
CA LEU A 10 11.57 13.21 -9.15
C LEU A 10 10.71 12.23 -8.34
N VAL A 11 9.68 11.64 -8.96
CA VAL A 11 8.85 10.62 -8.30
C VAL A 11 9.67 9.35 -7.99
N TYR A 12 10.57 8.95 -8.88
CA TYR A 12 11.45 7.80 -8.64
C TYR A 12 12.35 8.02 -7.43
N GLN A 13 13.06 9.16 -7.40
CA GLN A 13 13.96 9.50 -6.29
C GLN A 13 13.22 9.56 -4.94
N GLU A 14 11.99 10.06 -4.93
CA GLU A 14 11.19 10.20 -3.70
C GLU A 14 10.60 8.85 -3.23
N PHE A 15 10.11 8.00 -4.13
CA PHE A 15 9.25 6.87 -3.76
C PHE A 15 9.89 5.49 -3.94
N ALA A 16 10.96 5.34 -4.71
CA ALA A 16 11.47 4.01 -5.09
C ALA A 16 11.88 3.15 -3.89
N SER A 17 12.62 3.70 -2.93
CA SER A 17 13.06 2.96 -1.74
C SER A 17 11.88 2.47 -0.88
N ARG A 18 10.95 3.38 -0.57
CA ARG A 18 9.75 3.05 0.24
C ARG A 18 8.85 2.05 -0.47
N LEU A 19 8.66 2.20 -1.78
CA LEU A 19 7.88 1.27 -2.59
C LEU A 19 8.55 -0.11 -2.64
N ASN A 20 9.88 -0.16 -2.74
CA ASN A 20 10.63 -1.41 -2.68
C ASN A 20 10.46 -2.11 -1.33
N GLY A 21 10.59 -1.40 -0.21
CA GLY A 21 10.33 -1.96 1.12
C GLY A 21 8.86 -2.44 1.28
N PHE A 22 7.90 -1.75 0.67
CA PHE A 22 6.49 -2.17 0.65
C PHE A 22 6.29 -3.49 -0.12
N VAL A 23 6.90 -3.63 -1.29
CA VAL A 23 6.80 -4.83 -2.14
C VAL A 23 7.56 -5.99 -1.52
N LEU A 24 8.80 -5.75 -1.08
CA LEU A 24 9.69 -6.76 -0.49
C LEU A 24 9.04 -7.45 0.71
N ARG A 25 8.40 -6.70 1.62
CA ARG A 25 7.67 -7.27 2.77
C ARG A 25 6.54 -8.23 2.37
N ARG A 26 5.99 -8.09 1.16
CA ARG A 26 4.86 -8.89 0.64
C ARG A 26 5.31 -10.09 -0.18
N VAL A 27 6.34 -9.93 -1.00
CA VAL A 27 6.83 -11.02 -1.89
C VAL A 27 7.98 -11.81 -1.29
N ARG A 28 8.68 -11.25 -0.30
CA ARG A 28 9.84 -11.85 0.39
C ARG A 28 10.91 -12.37 -0.55
N ASN A 29 11.09 -11.71 -1.69
CA ASN A 29 12.09 -12.01 -2.70
C ASN A 29 12.60 -10.68 -3.29
N LYS A 30 13.92 -10.46 -3.19
CA LYS A 30 14.55 -9.19 -3.57
C LYS A 30 14.47 -8.92 -5.07
N GLU A 31 14.84 -9.89 -5.90
CA GLU A 31 14.81 -9.74 -7.36
C GLU A 31 13.37 -9.48 -7.85
N LEU A 32 12.41 -10.24 -7.33
CA LEU A 32 11.00 -10.05 -7.66
C LEU A 32 10.47 -8.69 -7.18
N ALA A 33 10.94 -8.20 -6.03
CA ALA A 33 10.54 -6.88 -5.54
C ALA A 33 11.07 -5.77 -6.45
N GLU A 34 12.34 -5.84 -6.85
CA GLU A 34 12.99 -4.90 -7.76
C GLU A 34 12.28 -4.89 -9.13
N ASP A 35 11.97 -6.06 -9.68
CA ASP A 35 11.22 -6.21 -10.94
C ASP A 35 9.83 -5.56 -10.85
N ILE A 36 9.08 -5.80 -9.77
CA ILE A 36 7.74 -5.22 -9.58
C ILE A 36 7.84 -3.69 -9.46
N VAL A 37 8.81 -3.18 -8.72
CA VAL A 37 9.02 -1.73 -8.59
C VAL A 37 9.36 -1.12 -9.96
N GLN A 38 10.22 -1.77 -10.73
CA GLN A 38 10.55 -1.35 -12.09
C GLN A 38 9.30 -1.32 -12.99
N ASP A 39 8.50 -2.39 -12.99
CA ASP A 39 7.23 -2.46 -13.73
C ASP A 39 6.27 -1.32 -13.37
N VAL A 40 6.21 -0.92 -12.10
CA VAL A 40 5.38 0.20 -11.62
C VAL A 40 5.87 1.52 -12.22
N PHE A 41 7.17 1.79 -12.20
CA PHE A 41 7.72 3.02 -12.77
C PHE A 41 7.67 3.06 -14.30
N VAL A 42 7.80 1.91 -14.98
CA VAL A 42 7.57 1.81 -16.42
C VAL A 42 6.12 2.19 -16.77
N ARG A 43 5.15 1.73 -15.98
CA ARG A 43 3.74 2.15 -16.13
C ARG A 43 3.56 3.64 -15.85
N LEU A 44 4.31 4.21 -14.91
CA LEU A 44 4.27 5.64 -14.59
C LEU A 44 4.75 6.50 -15.76
N VAL A 45 5.81 6.08 -16.46
CA VAL A 45 6.31 6.78 -17.67
C VAL A 45 5.23 6.89 -18.74
N SER A 46 4.38 5.87 -18.85
CA SER A 46 3.26 5.84 -19.81
C SER A 46 2.00 6.53 -19.30
N ALA A 47 1.97 6.98 -18.05
CA ALA A 47 0.80 7.59 -17.43
C ALA A 47 0.81 9.12 -17.60
N ASP A 48 -0.39 9.71 -17.65
CA ASP A 48 -0.54 11.15 -17.52
C ASP A 48 -0.40 11.56 -16.05
N ILE A 49 0.82 11.85 -15.62
CA ILE A 49 1.17 12.17 -14.22
C ILE A 49 0.39 13.37 -13.69
N ASP A 50 0.16 14.38 -14.54
CA ASP A 50 -0.54 15.61 -14.14
C ASP A 50 -2.02 15.35 -13.82
N SER A 51 -2.60 14.28 -14.38
CA SER A 51 -3.95 13.82 -14.06
C SER A 51 -4.06 13.03 -12.74
N ILE A 52 -2.93 12.61 -12.15
CA ILE A 52 -2.90 11.78 -10.95
C ILE A 52 -2.93 12.65 -9.69
N ASN A 53 -4.12 12.79 -9.09
CA ASN A 53 -4.29 13.57 -7.87
C ASN A 53 -3.43 13.07 -6.69
N ASN A 54 -3.30 11.75 -6.51
CA ASN A 54 -2.48 11.14 -5.44
C ASN A 54 -1.49 10.12 -6.03
N ILE A 55 -0.27 10.58 -6.29
CA ILE A 55 0.79 9.76 -6.90
C ILE A 55 1.18 8.57 -6.04
N SER A 56 1.28 8.76 -4.72
CA SER A 56 1.64 7.69 -3.78
C SER A 56 0.57 6.59 -3.76
N GLY A 57 -0.70 6.99 -3.69
CA GLY A 57 -1.82 6.04 -3.75
C GLY A 57 -1.85 5.27 -5.07
N TRP A 58 -1.57 5.94 -6.19
CA TRP A 58 -1.47 5.30 -7.50
C TRP A 58 -0.32 4.28 -7.56
N LEU A 59 0.88 4.64 -7.10
CA LEU A 59 2.05 3.74 -7.08
C LEU A 59 1.78 2.47 -6.27
N HIS A 60 1.23 2.63 -5.06
CA HIS A 60 0.90 1.49 -4.20
C HIS A 60 -0.20 0.61 -4.81
N GLN A 61 -1.20 1.21 -5.48
CA GLN A 61 -2.25 0.46 -6.15
C GLN A 61 -1.69 -0.37 -7.33
N VAL A 62 -0.83 0.23 -8.15
CA VAL A 62 -0.20 -0.47 -9.29
C VAL A 62 0.72 -1.57 -8.79
N ALA A 63 1.49 -1.33 -7.74
CA ALA A 63 2.35 -2.34 -7.12
C ALA A 63 1.54 -3.52 -6.57
N ARG A 64 0.43 -3.26 -5.85
CA ARG A 64 -0.45 -4.31 -5.34
C ARG A 64 -1.04 -5.16 -6.47
N ASN A 65 -1.51 -4.53 -7.54
CA ASN A 65 -2.02 -5.23 -8.72
C ASN A 65 -0.93 -6.13 -9.35
N ALA A 66 0.29 -5.62 -9.49
CA ALA A 66 1.42 -6.40 -10.03
C ALA A 66 1.76 -7.61 -9.15
N ILE A 67 1.75 -7.47 -7.82
CA ILE A 67 1.94 -8.58 -6.88
C ILE A 67 0.86 -9.66 -7.08
N ILE A 68 -0.41 -9.25 -7.17
CA ILE A 68 -1.55 -10.15 -7.40
C ILE A 68 -1.41 -10.89 -8.74
N ASP A 69 -1.07 -10.18 -9.82
CA ASP A 69 -0.92 -10.75 -11.16
C ASP A 69 0.20 -11.79 -11.21
N ARG A 70 1.34 -11.52 -10.57
CA ARG A 70 2.48 -12.45 -10.45
C ARG A 70 2.09 -13.69 -9.65
N ARG A 71 1.40 -13.53 -8.51
CA ARG A 71 0.89 -14.66 -7.70
C ARG A 71 -0.02 -15.57 -8.52
N ARG A 72 -0.94 -14.98 -9.29
CA ARG A 72 -1.84 -15.73 -10.18
C ARG A 72 -1.08 -16.46 -11.28
N SER A 73 -0.02 -15.86 -11.82
CA SER A 73 0.83 -16.52 -12.82
C SER A 73 1.62 -17.68 -12.23
N ALA A 74 2.09 -17.56 -10.99
CA ALA A 74 2.78 -18.63 -10.28
C ALA A 74 1.84 -19.79 -9.95
N GLN A 75 0.62 -19.53 -9.45
CA GLN A 75 -0.37 -20.57 -9.18
C GLN A 75 -0.78 -21.39 -10.41
N ARG A 76 -0.69 -20.79 -11.62
CA ARG A 76 -0.96 -21.50 -12.89
C ARG A 76 0.22 -22.32 -13.40
N ARG A 77 1.42 -22.11 -12.87
CA ARG A 77 2.65 -22.83 -13.22
C ARG A 77 3.09 -23.60 -11.98
N GLU A 78 2.54 -24.78 -11.75
CA GLU A 78 3.06 -25.67 -10.70
C GLU A 78 4.56 -25.91 -10.96
N LEU A 79 5.46 -25.51 -10.04
CA LEU A 79 6.82 -26.04 -9.77
C LEU A 79 7.59 -25.18 -8.70
N PRO A 80 8.68 -25.69 -8.09
CA PRO A 80 8.90 -25.73 -6.64
C PRO A 80 9.62 -24.51 -6.05
N THR A 81 9.39 -24.33 -4.75
CA THR A 81 10.00 -23.36 -3.83
C THR A 81 11.53 -23.39 -3.91
N GLU A 82 12.14 -22.30 -4.39
CA GLU A 82 13.51 -21.95 -4.03
C GLU A 82 13.49 -21.23 -2.67
N GLU A 83 14.36 -21.69 -1.77
CA GLU A 83 14.63 -21.03 -0.50
C GLU A 83 15.17 -19.63 -0.76
N VAL A 84 14.46 -18.62 -0.27
CA VAL A 84 14.87 -17.22 -0.39
C VAL A 84 15.65 -16.82 0.87
N PRO A 85 16.77 -16.09 0.75
CA PRO A 85 17.55 -15.65 1.90
C PRO A 85 16.74 -14.76 2.84
N GLU A 86 17.04 -14.84 4.13
CA GLU A 86 16.55 -13.90 5.14
C GLU A 86 17.11 -12.51 4.83
N VAL A 87 16.25 -11.62 4.33
CA VAL A 87 16.64 -10.26 3.98
C VAL A 87 16.51 -9.38 5.22
N GLY A 88 17.65 -9.02 5.79
CA GLY A 88 17.74 -7.97 6.81
C GLY A 88 17.26 -6.64 6.22
N ILE A 89 16.19 -6.10 6.80
CA ILE A 89 15.67 -4.78 6.47
C ILE A 89 16.48 -3.78 7.31
N GLU A 90 17.49 -3.14 6.71
CA GLU A 90 18.10 -1.95 7.30
C GLU A 90 17.24 -0.74 6.90
N GLU A 91 16.27 -0.39 7.74
CA GLU A 91 15.56 0.90 7.71
C GLU A 91 16.26 1.87 8.68
N GLU A 92 17.39 2.44 8.29
CA GLU A 92 18.06 3.52 9.05
C GLU A 92 17.57 4.90 8.56
N ASP A 93 16.58 5.45 9.27
CA ASP A 93 16.46 6.85 9.76
C ASP A 93 15.00 7.26 10.06
N ASP A 94 13.99 6.53 9.58
CA ASP A 94 12.56 6.90 9.76
C ASP A 94 11.80 6.07 10.82
N ALA A 95 12.42 5.04 11.42
CA ALA A 95 11.74 4.04 12.25
C ALA A 95 10.93 4.65 13.42
N ALA A 96 11.49 5.66 14.11
CA ALA A 96 10.84 6.25 15.28
C ALA A 96 9.55 7.03 14.95
N ILE A 97 9.52 7.77 13.84
CA ILE A 97 8.32 8.51 13.39
C ILE A 97 7.27 7.53 12.88
N TRP A 98 7.70 6.48 12.17
CA TRP A 98 6.81 5.43 11.71
C TRP A 98 6.18 4.66 12.86
N ASP A 99 6.95 4.33 13.90
CA ASP A 99 6.44 3.64 15.08
C ASP A 99 5.39 4.48 15.82
N GLU A 100 5.60 5.80 15.92
CA GLU A 100 4.63 6.72 16.51
C GLU A 100 3.33 6.81 15.68
N ILE A 101 3.44 6.92 14.36
CA ILE A 101 2.29 6.93 13.45
C ILE A 101 1.55 5.60 13.49
N VAL A 102 2.27 4.47 13.45
CA VAL A 102 1.69 3.12 13.54
C VAL A 102 0.98 2.93 14.87
N ALA A 103 1.59 3.33 15.99
CA ALA A 103 0.97 3.30 17.30
C ALA A 103 -0.28 4.18 17.37
N CYS A 104 -0.32 5.31 16.67
CA CYS A 104 -1.50 6.16 16.55
C CYS A 104 -2.61 5.53 15.69
N LEU A 105 -2.25 4.79 14.63
CA LEU A 105 -3.21 4.17 13.71
C LEU A 105 -3.83 2.87 14.27
N GLN A 106 -3.08 2.14 15.09
CA GLN A 106 -3.46 0.83 15.61
C GLN A 106 -4.81 0.85 16.38
N PRO A 107 -5.11 1.81 17.28
CA PRO A 107 -6.41 1.89 17.96
C PRO A 107 -7.61 2.01 17.01
N PHE A 108 -7.47 2.68 15.87
CA PHE A 108 -8.56 2.81 14.90
C PHE A 108 -8.82 1.51 14.16
N LEU A 109 -7.76 0.77 13.80
CA LEU A 109 -7.88 -0.59 13.28
C LEU A 109 -8.54 -1.49 14.33
N ASP A 110 -8.19 -1.31 15.61
CA ASP A 110 -8.78 -2.05 16.71
C ASP A 110 -10.26 -1.69 16.99
N GLY A 111 -10.68 -0.47 16.65
CA GLY A 111 -12.07 -0.02 16.71
C GLY A 111 -12.96 -0.56 15.59
N LEU A 112 -12.39 -1.13 14.53
CA LEU A 112 -13.16 -1.75 13.45
C LEU A 112 -13.83 -3.04 13.93
N GLY A 113 -15.08 -3.24 13.52
CA GLY A 113 -15.75 -4.51 13.69
C GLY A 113 -14.97 -5.64 13.00
N GLU A 114 -14.94 -6.82 13.61
CA GLU A 114 -14.13 -7.98 13.19
C GLU A 114 -14.16 -8.24 11.67
N LYS A 115 -15.37 -8.31 11.09
CA LYS A 115 -15.57 -8.56 9.64
C LYS A 115 -15.00 -7.47 8.74
N GLN A 116 -14.91 -6.23 9.22
CA GLN A 116 -14.36 -5.10 8.48
C GLN A 116 -12.84 -5.10 8.55
N ARG A 117 -12.28 -5.41 9.73
CA ARG A 117 -10.85 -5.58 9.93
C ARG A 117 -10.30 -6.73 9.09
N GLU A 118 -10.91 -7.91 9.19
CA GLU A 118 -10.58 -9.10 8.39
C GLU A 118 -10.54 -8.77 6.89
N ALA A 119 -11.54 -8.02 6.40
CA ALA A 119 -11.58 -7.60 5.01
C ALA A 119 -10.41 -6.70 4.61
N LEU A 120 -9.97 -5.76 5.46
CA LEU A 120 -8.80 -4.92 5.20
C LEU A 120 -7.50 -5.72 5.28
N GLU A 121 -7.38 -6.62 6.25
CA GLU A 121 -6.21 -7.47 6.46
C GLU A 121 -5.95 -8.37 5.25
N MET A 122 -6.99 -9.02 4.73
CA MET A 122 -6.84 -9.90 3.56
C MET A 122 -6.52 -9.12 2.28
N THR A 123 -7.07 -7.90 2.13
CA THR A 123 -7.06 -7.17 0.86
C THR A 123 -6.08 -6.00 0.82
N GLU A 124 -6.31 -4.97 1.62
CA GLU A 124 -5.55 -3.72 1.57
C GLU A 124 -4.17 -3.86 2.23
N LEU A 125 -4.11 -4.56 3.35
CA LEU A 125 -2.87 -4.83 4.07
C LEU A 125 -2.18 -6.08 3.51
N GLY A 126 -2.96 -7.09 3.15
CA GLY A 126 -2.53 -8.32 2.51
C GLY A 126 -2.34 -8.19 1.00
N THR A 127 -2.51 -9.31 0.32
CA THR A 127 -2.26 -9.45 -1.12
C THR A 127 -3.38 -10.17 -1.86
N MET A 128 -4.56 -10.35 -1.24
CA MET A 128 -5.70 -10.95 -1.91
C MET A 128 -6.52 -9.89 -2.64
N THR A 129 -7.06 -10.26 -3.79
CA THR A 129 -8.16 -9.49 -4.36
C THR A 129 -9.41 -9.63 -3.50
N GLN A 130 -10.31 -8.66 -3.61
CA GLN A 130 -11.62 -8.74 -2.95
C GLN A 130 -12.47 -9.93 -3.42
N ALA A 131 -12.20 -10.47 -4.61
CA ALA A 131 -12.87 -11.68 -5.08
C ALA A 131 -12.32 -12.92 -4.36
N GLU A 132 -11.00 -13.10 -4.35
CA GLU A 132 -10.35 -14.22 -3.64
C GLU A 132 -10.65 -14.19 -2.13
N ALA A 133 -10.61 -13.01 -1.51
CA ALA A 133 -10.95 -12.87 -0.11
C ALA A 133 -12.44 -13.18 0.15
N ALA A 134 -13.34 -12.87 -0.79
CA ALA A 134 -14.75 -13.24 -0.67
C ALA A 134 -14.95 -14.75 -0.75
N ASP A 135 -14.25 -15.41 -1.67
CA ASP A 135 -14.28 -16.87 -1.83
C ASP A 135 -13.73 -17.56 -0.58
N GLU A 136 -12.60 -17.09 -0.04
CA GLU A 136 -11.94 -17.63 1.16
C GLU A 136 -12.86 -17.61 2.40
N VAL A 137 -13.60 -16.53 2.62
CA VAL A 137 -14.52 -16.42 3.78
C VAL A 137 -15.97 -16.82 3.44
N GLY A 138 -16.23 -17.35 2.24
CA GLY A 138 -17.53 -17.87 1.83
C GLY A 138 -18.65 -16.81 1.68
N ILE A 139 -18.34 -15.63 1.16
CA ILE A 139 -19.31 -14.55 0.91
C ILE A 139 -19.32 -14.09 -0.55
N SER A 140 -20.29 -13.27 -0.95
CA SER A 140 -20.28 -12.65 -2.27
C SER A 140 -19.20 -11.56 -2.39
N VAL A 141 -18.66 -11.38 -3.60
CA VAL A 141 -17.72 -10.28 -3.91
C VAL A 141 -18.31 -8.90 -3.57
N ALA A 142 -19.62 -8.72 -3.79
CA ALA A 142 -20.33 -7.51 -3.37
C ALA A 142 -20.35 -7.34 -1.84
N GLY A 143 -20.49 -8.44 -1.09
CA GLY A 143 -20.37 -8.46 0.36
C GLY A 143 -18.97 -8.04 0.84
N MET A 144 -17.91 -8.57 0.22
CA MET A 144 -16.53 -8.19 0.54
C MET A 144 -16.26 -6.72 0.21
N LYS A 145 -16.65 -6.25 -0.98
CA LYS A 145 -16.62 -4.82 -1.35
C LYS A 145 -17.28 -3.94 -0.30
N SER A 146 -18.46 -4.35 0.19
CA SER A 146 -19.19 -3.61 1.22
C SER A 146 -18.46 -3.59 2.57
N ARG A 147 -17.82 -4.69 2.98
CA ARG A 147 -16.98 -4.73 4.19
C ARG A 147 -15.80 -3.76 4.09
N VAL A 148 -15.04 -3.82 2.99
CA VAL A 148 -13.89 -2.91 2.75
C VAL A 148 -14.33 -1.44 2.72
N GLN A 149 -15.43 -1.12 2.03
CA GLN A 149 -15.91 0.26 1.97
C GLN A 149 -16.36 0.81 3.32
N ARG A 150 -17.03 -0.02 4.14
CA ARG A 150 -17.44 0.38 5.49
C ARG A 150 -16.22 0.57 6.40
N ALA A 151 -15.24 -0.33 6.33
CA ALA A 151 -13.99 -0.21 7.07
C ALA A 151 -13.28 1.12 6.74
N ARG A 152 -13.12 1.44 5.45
CA ARG A 152 -12.51 2.70 5.00
C ARG A 152 -13.25 3.93 5.52
N ARG A 153 -14.58 3.91 5.47
CA ARG A 153 -15.41 5.03 5.94
C ARG A 153 -15.29 5.22 7.44
N GLN A 154 -15.32 4.12 8.21
CA GLN A 154 -15.16 4.19 9.66
C GLN A 154 -13.77 4.73 10.03
N LEU A 155 -12.69 4.17 9.46
CA LEU A 155 -11.33 4.67 9.71
C LEU A 155 -11.19 6.16 9.38
N LEU A 156 -11.74 6.61 8.24
CA LEU A 156 -11.69 8.02 7.87
C LEU A 156 -12.41 8.91 8.89
N ASN A 157 -13.60 8.50 9.34
CA ASN A 157 -14.36 9.25 10.34
C ASN A 157 -13.61 9.31 11.67
N ASP A 158 -13.14 8.16 12.18
CA ASP A 158 -12.47 8.08 13.47
C ASP A 158 -11.16 8.90 13.46
N LEU A 159 -10.42 8.88 12.34
CA LEU A 159 -9.23 9.72 12.14
C LEU A 159 -9.57 11.21 12.10
N GLN A 160 -10.67 11.62 11.47
CA GLN A 160 -11.08 13.03 11.41
C GLN A 160 -11.56 13.56 12.77
N GLU A 161 -12.20 12.70 13.58
CA GLU A 161 -12.63 13.02 14.93
C GLU A 161 -11.44 13.15 15.90
N CYS A 162 -10.48 12.23 15.81
CA CYS A 162 -9.32 12.24 16.69
C CYS A 162 -8.25 13.25 16.25
N CYS A 163 -8.09 13.48 14.95
CA CYS A 163 -6.95 14.21 14.40
C CYS A 163 -7.38 15.37 13.50
N ALA A 164 -6.68 16.50 13.61
CA ALA A 164 -6.66 17.53 12.59
C ALA A 164 -5.56 17.19 11.58
N ILE A 165 -5.95 16.57 10.46
CA ILE A 165 -5.05 16.23 9.36
C ILE A 165 -5.23 17.27 8.26
N THR A 166 -4.23 18.12 8.06
CA THR A 166 -4.17 19.01 6.89
C THR A 166 -3.54 18.27 5.74
N VAL A 167 -4.23 18.20 4.61
CA VAL A 167 -3.69 17.59 3.38
C VAL A 167 -3.33 18.66 2.35
N ASP A 168 -2.30 18.41 1.53
CA ASP A 168 -1.98 19.27 0.39
C ASP A 168 -3.00 19.11 -0.74
N SER A 169 -2.83 19.89 -1.82
CA SER A 169 -3.66 19.78 -3.03
C SER A 169 -3.60 18.41 -3.72
N ARG A 170 -2.67 17.54 -3.31
CA ARG A 170 -2.49 16.17 -3.78
C ARG A 170 -2.97 15.11 -2.77
N GLY A 171 -3.65 15.55 -1.70
CA GLY A 171 -4.19 14.68 -0.66
C GLY A 171 -3.12 14.07 0.27
N ARG A 172 -1.89 14.57 0.26
CA ARG A 172 -0.83 14.12 1.18
C ARG A 172 -0.98 14.83 2.53
N PRO A 173 -0.96 14.12 3.66
CA PRO A 173 -0.90 14.76 4.98
C PRO A 173 0.33 15.67 5.08
N ILE A 174 0.14 16.98 5.26
CA ILE A 174 1.19 17.97 5.51
C ILE A 174 1.38 18.16 7.02
N GLU A 175 0.28 18.16 7.76
CA GLU A 175 0.27 18.43 9.18
C GLU A 175 -0.74 17.51 9.86
N TRP A 176 -0.34 16.99 11.01
CA TRP A 176 -1.17 16.17 11.88
C TRP A 176 -1.11 16.75 13.29
N ARG A 177 -2.28 16.96 13.91
CA ARG A 177 -2.39 17.27 15.34
C ARG A 177 -3.49 16.43 15.96
N SER A 178 -3.21 15.81 17.11
CA SER A 178 -4.27 15.24 17.95
C SER A 178 -5.22 16.35 18.40
N ARG A 179 -6.52 16.15 18.26
CA ARG A 179 -7.55 17.05 18.81
C ARG A 179 -7.77 16.81 20.30
N ASN A 180 -7.29 15.69 20.84
CA ASN A 180 -7.25 15.40 22.26
C ASN A 180 -5.90 15.85 22.82
N THR A 181 -5.81 17.11 23.23
CA THR A 181 -4.84 17.61 24.21
C THR A 181 -5.60 18.34 25.30
#